data_AF-A0A534P060-F1
#
_entry.id   AF-A0A534P060-F1
#
_cell.length_a   1.000
_cell.length_b   1.000
_cell.length_c   1.000
_cell.angle_alpha   90.00
_cell.angle_beta   90.00
_cell.angle_gamma   90.00
#
_symmetry.space_group_name_H-M   'P 1'
#
loop_
_entity.id
_entity.type
_entity.pdbx_description
1 polymer ?
#
loop_
_entity_poly.entity_id
_entity_poly.type
_entity_poly.pdbx_seq_one_letter_code
_entity_poly.pdbx_strand_id
1 'polypeptide(L)'
;VPEENIIIGNVAFYGATGGEAYVRGVAGERFCVRNSGIDAVVEGVGDHGCEYMTGGRVVVLGPTGRNFAAGMSGGIAYVLDGDGKFASRCNRSMVGLGPVDDTEALARRLLERWSDTASRLVRVMPNDYRRMLEAQARMQARGMSREEAEMAAFEENARDEARVGGN
;
A
#
# COMPACT_ATOMS: atom_id res chain seq x y z
N VAL A 1 -18.83 5.18 18.21
CA VAL A 1 -17.56 5.94 18.32
C VAL A 1 -17.10 6.37 16.91
N PRO A 2 -16.22 7.38 16.69
CA PRO A 2 -15.92 7.90 15.34
C PRO A 2 -15.51 6.83 14.30
N GLU A 3 -14.80 5.80 14.73
CA GLU A 3 -14.34 4.64 13.96
C GLU A 3 -15.47 3.77 13.38
N GLU A 4 -16.72 3.98 13.80
CA GLU A 4 -17.91 3.30 13.25
C GLU A 4 -18.71 4.18 12.29
N ASN A 5 -18.34 5.46 12.15
CA ASN A 5 -19.09 6.44 11.39
C ASN A 5 -18.38 6.79 10.08
N ILE A 6 -19.15 6.91 9.00
CA ILE A 6 -18.65 7.45 7.74
C ILE A 6 -18.48 8.96 7.92
N ILE A 7 -17.23 9.44 7.90
CA ILE A 7 -16.91 10.86 8.11
C ILE A 7 -16.42 11.56 6.84
N ILE A 8 -15.99 10.79 5.84
CA ILE A 8 -15.68 11.30 4.50
C ILE A 8 -16.37 10.42 3.45
N GLY A 9 -16.82 11.07 2.38
CA GLY A 9 -17.57 10.41 1.31
C GLY A 9 -16.72 9.53 0.41
N ASN A 10 -17.33 9.10 -0.69
CA ASN A 10 -16.68 8.28 -1.71
C ASN A 10 -15.59 9.08 -2.46
N VAL A 11 -14.63 8.36 -3.05
CA VAL A 11 -13.64 8.93 -3.99
C VAL A 11 -12.72 9.98 -3.35
N ALA A 12 -12.60 9.96 -2.02
CA ALA A 12 -11.69 10.84 -1.30
C ALA A 12 -10.24 10.63 -1.77
N PHE A 13 -9.51 11.74 -1.97
CA PHE A 13 -8.12 11.77 -2.44
C PHE A 13 -7.89 11.19 -3.85
N TYR A 14 -8.90 11.29 -4.71
CA TYR A 14 -8.78 10.89 -6.10
C TYR A 14 -7.62 11.58 -6.82
N GLY A 15 -6.71 10.79 -7.40
CA GLY A 15 -5.62 11.30 -8.21
C GLY A 15 -4.63 12.20 -7.46
N ALA A 16 -4.63 12.16 -6.12
CA ALA A 16 -3.76 13.00 -5.32
C ALA A 16 -2.28 12.69 -5.63
N THR A 17 -1.46 13.73 -5.76
CA THR A 17 -0.05 13.62 -6.16
C THR A 17 0.93 13.94 -5.02
N GLY A 18 0.43 14.34 -3.86
CA GLY A 18 1.24 14.72 -2.70
C GLY A 18 0.39 15.21 -1.53
N GLY A 19 1.01 15.27 -0.36
CA GLY A 19 0.41 15.76 0.88
C GLY A 19 0.17 14.66 1.91
N GLU A 20 -0.48 15.03 3.01
CA GLU A 20 -0.85 14.11 4.09
C GLU A 20 -2.33 14.25 4.44
N ALA A 21 -2.97 13.15 4.84
CA ALA A 21 -4.35 13.14 5.31
C ALA A 21 -4.54 12.20 6.50
N TYR A 22 -5.29 12.65 7.51
CA TYR A 22 -5.58 11.89 8.71
C TYR A 22 -7.09 11.92 8.98
N VAL A 23 -7.74 10.76 8.91
CA VAL A 23 -9.19 10.61 8.93
C VAL A 23 -9.58 9.75 10.12
N ARG A 24 -10.10 10.40 11.17
CA ARG A 24 -10.57 9.73 12.39
C ARG A 24 -12.00 9.20 12.25
N GLY A 25 -12.15 8.22 11.36
CA GLY A 25 -13.41 7.53 11.09
C GLY A 25 -13.34 6.76 9.78
N VAL A 26 -14.50 6.33 9.28
CA VAL A 26 -14.62 5.51 8.07
C VAL A 26 -14.74 6.38 6.82
N ALA A 27 -14.01 6.02 5.77
CA ALA A 27 -14.20 6.56 4.43
C ALA A 27 -15.20 5.71 3.63
N GLY A 28 -15.91 6.37 2.71
CA GLY A 28 -16.74 5.68 1.73
C GLY A 28 -15.95 4.80 0.73
N GLU A 29 -16.59 4.47 -0.38
CA GLU A 29 -15.98 3.65 -1.43
C GLU A 29 -14.88 4.40 -2.19
N ARG A 30 -13.95 3.65 -2.81
CA ARG A 30 -12.90 4.20 -3.68
C ARG A 30 -11.98 5.23 -2.99
N PHE A 31 -11.76 5.05 -1.69
CA PHE A 31 -10.77 5.82 -0.96
C PHE A 31 -9.37 5.70 -1.59
N CYS A 32 -8.69 6.82 -1.84
CA CYS A 32 -7.38 6.88 -2.49
C CYS A 32 -7.32 6.22 -3.88
N VAL A 33 -8.43 6.24 -4.63
CA VAL A 33 -8.44 5.79 -6.03
C VAL A 33 -7.48 6.63 -6.87
N ARG A 34 -6.63 5.99 -7.68
CA ARG A 34 -5.57 6.64 -8.47
C ARG A 34 -4.59 7.50 -7.65
N ASN A 35 -4.46 7.26 -6.35
CA ASN A 35 -3.46 7.94 -5.55
C ASN A 35 -2.06 7.74 -6.16
N SER A 36 -1.35 8.84 -6.37
CA SER A 36 -0.01 8.90 -6.96
C SER A 36 1.02 9.52 -6.01
N GLY A 37 0.64 9.93 -4.79
CA GLY A 37 1.61 10.52 -3.87
C GLY A 37 1.11 11.03 -2.52
N ILE A 38 -0.18 10.94 -2.17
CA ILE A 38 -0.62 11.30 -0.81
C ILE A 38 -0.28 10.18 0.18
N ASP A 39 0.14 10.57 1.39
CA ASP A 39 0.25 9.68 2.54
C ASP A 39 -1.00 9.85 3.43
N ALA A 40 -1.80 8.80 3.60
CA ALA A 40 -3.11 8.88 4.26
C ALA A 40 -3.29 7.85 5.37
N VAL A 41 -4.01 8.23 6.42
CA VAL A 41 -4.42 7.36 7.54
C VAL A 41 -5.93 7.44 7.72
N VAL A 42 -6.60 6.29 7.86
CA VAL A 42 -8.05 6.20 8.00
C VAL A 42 -8.44 5.01 8.90
N GLU A 43 -9.58 5.09 9.60
CA GLU A 43 -10.04 4.03 10.53
C GLU A 43 -10.91 2.96 9.86
N GLY A 44 -11.25 3.12 8.59
CA GLY A 44 -11.93 2.12 7.78
C GLY A 44 -12.21 2.62 6.37
N VAL A 45 -12.42 1.71 5.41
CA VAL A 45 -12.72 2.08 4.02
C VAL A 45 -13.81 1.18 3.44
N GLY A 46 -14.61 1.74 2.53
CA GLY A 46 -15.57 0.97 1.74
C GLY A 46 -14.91 0.11 0.65
N ASP A 47 -15.70 -0.34 -0.32
CA ASP A 47 -15.24 -1.15 -1.46
C ASP A 47 -14.27 -0.36 -2.35
N HIS A 48 -13.37 -1.07 -3.06
CA HIS A 48 -12.42 -0.51 -4.04
C HIS A 48 -11.40 0.48 -3.46
N GLY A 49 -11.06 0.37 -2.17
CA GLY A 49 -9.98 1.16 -1.59
C GLY A 49 -8.64 0.95 -2.32
N CYS A 50 -7.89 2.04 -2.53
CA CYS A 50 -6.60 2.06 -3.24
C CYS A 50 -6.63 1.52 -4.68
N GLU A 51 -7.80 1.49 -5.31
CA GLU A 51 -7.93 1.07 -6.70
C GLU A 51 -7.11 1.98 -7.64
N TYR A 52 -6.36 1.39 -8.57
CA TYR A 52 -5.47 2.09 -9.51
C TYR A 52 -4.39 2.99 -8.86
N MET A 53 -4.06 2.77 -7.59
CA MET A 53 -3.00 3.52 -6.90
C MET A 53 -1.62 3.22 -7.54
N THR A 54 -0.85 4.28 -7.78
CA THR A 54 0.47 4.26 -8.43
C THR A 54 1.57 4.86 -7.56
N GLY A 55 1.23 5.46 -6.42
CA GLY A 55 2.18 6.05 -5.49
C GLY A 55 1.52 6.48 -4.17
N GLY A 56 2.34 6.93 -3.21
CA GLY A 56 1.90 7.29 -1.86
C GLY A 56 1.84 6.10 -0.88
N ARG A 57 1.43 6.39 0.35
CA ARG A 57 1.27 5.40 1.43
C ARG A 57 -0.11 5.50 2.08
N VAL A 58 -0.81 4.39 2.22
CA VAL A 58 -2.15 4.39 2.86
C VAL A 58 -2.16 3.45 4.05
N VAL A 59 -2.61 3.94 5.21
CA VAL A 59 -2.79 3.14 6.42
C VAL A 59 -4.28 3.07 6.74
N VAL A 60 -4.82 1.86 6.80
CA VAL A 60 -6.21 1.57 7.18
C VAL A 60 -6.19 0.85 8.52
N LEU A 61 -6.67 1.52 9.56
CA LEU A 61 -6.65 1.04 10.95
C LEU A 61 -7.90 0.22 11.33
N GLY A 62 -8.72 -0.16 10.36
CA GLY A 62 -9.93 -0.95 10.60
C GLY A 62 -10.44 -1.65 9.34
N PRO A 63 -11.75 -1.93 9.24
CA PRO A 63 -12.26 -2.80 8.20
C PRO A 63 -12.13 -2.19 6.80
N THR A 64 -11.91 -3.06 5.82
CA THR A 64 -11.99 -2.71 4.40
C THR A 64 -13.24 -3.32 3.77
N GLY A 65 -13.71 -2.70 2.69
CA GLY A 65 -14.61 -3.33 1.72
C GLY A 65 -13.88 -4.30 0.79
N ARG A 66 -14.61 -4.78 -0.21
CA ARG A 66 -14.17 -5.74 -1.23
C ARG A 66 -13.30 -5.08 -2.31
N ASN A 67 -12.60 -5.93 -3.06
CA ASN A 67 -11.80 -5.54 -4.22
C ASN A 67 -10.74 -4.47 -3.93
N PHE A 68 -10.20 -4.47 -2.71
CA PHE A 68 -9.14 -3.55 -2.29
C PHE A 68 -7.88 -3.75 -3.15
N ALA A 69 -7.22 -2.65 -3.53
CA ALA A 69 -6.00 -2.60 -4.34
C ALA A 69 -6.13 -3.16 -5.77
N ALA A 70 -7.35 -3.22 -6.32
CA ALA A 70 -7.54 -3.59 -7.72
C ALA A 70 -6.78 -2.64 -8.66
N GLY A 71 -5.95 -3.19 -9.55
CA GLY A 71 -5.15 -2.40 -10.48
C GLY A 71 -4.07 -1.52 -9.81
N MET A 72 -3.77 -1.74 -8.53
CA MET A 72 -2.70 -1.04 -7.83
C MET A 72 -1.34 -1.45 -8.42
N SER A 73 -0.61 -0.49 -8.99
CA SER A 73 0.66 -0.71 -9.68
C SER A 73 1.85 -0.01 -9.02
N GLY A 74 1.61 0.88 -8.06
CA GLY A 74 2.66 1.50 -7.24
C GLY A 74 2.18 1.96 -5.87
N GLY A 75 3.12 2.35 -5.01
CA GLY A 75 2.86 2.73 -3.62
C GLY A 75 2.74 1.53 -2.67
N ILE A 76 2.41 1.82 -1.40
CA ILE A 76 2.28 0.81 -0.34
C ILE A 76 1.03 1.08 0.48
N ALA A 77 0.24 0.05 0.79
CA ALA A 77 -0.83 0.15 1.77
C ALA A 77 -0.58 -0.77 2.96
N TYR A 78 -1.09 -0.38 4.12
CA TYR A 78 -1.04 -1.12 5.37
C TYR A 78 -2.46 -1.26 5.90
N VAL A 79 -2.91 -2.48 6.14
CA VAL A 79 -4.26 -2.74 6.61
C VAL A 79 -4.21 -3.51 7.91
N LEU A 80 -4.91 -3.01 8.93
CA LEU A 80 -5.09 -3.73 10.19
C LEU A 80 -6.15 -4.82 10.01
N ASP A 81 -5.71 -6.07 9.90
CA ASP A 81 -6.58 -7.23 9.70
C ASP A 81 -7.11 -7.77 11.05
N GLY A 82 -8.03 -7.03 11.65
CA GLY A 82 -8.59 -7.36 12.96
C GLY A 82 -9.42 -8.65 13.00
N ASP A 83 -9.99 -9.08 11.87
CA ASP A 83 -10.85 -10.26 11.75
C ASP A 83 -10.22 -11.42 10.96
N GLY A 84 -8.98 -11.26 10.47
CA GLY A 84 -8.26 -12.26 9.69
C GLY A 84 -8.84 -12.51 8.29
N LYS A 85 -9.69 -11.61 7.80
CA LYS A 85 -10.43 -11.76 6.53
C LYS A 85 -10.01 -10.75 5.48
N PHE A 86 -8.99 -9.94 5.72
CA PHE A 86 -8.55 -8.96 4.73
C PHE A 86 -8.13 -9.62 3.39
N ALA A 87 -7.47 -10.79 3.46
CA ALA A 87 -7.01 -11.48 2.26
C ALA A 87 -8.11 -11.85 1.25
N SER A 88 -9.35 -12.11 1.71
CA SER A 88 -10.49 -12.41 0.82
C SER A 88 -11.13 -11.15 0.21
N ARG A 89 -10.84 -9.98 0.78
CA ARG A 89 -11.32 -8.68 0.33
C ARG A 89 -10.32 -7.98 -0.60
N CYS A 90 -9.07 -8.41 -0.62
CA CYS A 90 -8.02 -7.85 -1.47
C CYS A 90 -8.01 -8.48 -2.86
N ASN A 91 -7.93 -7.65 -3.89
CA ASN A 91 -7.66 -8.10 -5.25
C ASN A 91 -6.16 -8.35 -5.42
N ARG A 92 -5.79 -9.61 -5.60
CA ARG A 92 -4.39 -10.06 -5.60
C ARG A 92 -3.80 -10.25 -7.01
N SER A 93 -4.45 -9.72 -8.05
CA SER A 93 -3.96 -9.89 -9.43
C SER A 93 -2.59 -9.24 -9.65
N MET A 94 -2.35 -8.09 -9.03
CA MET A 94 -1.10 -7.32 -9.19
C MET A 94 -0.33 -7.12 -7.88
N VAL A 95 -0.97 -7.37 -6.73
CA VAL A 95 -0.37 -7.11 -5.40
C VAL A 95 -0.09 -8.39 -4.63
N GLY A 96 0.97 -8.35 -3.83
CA GLY A 96 1.29 -9.32 -2.80
C GLY A 96 0.83 -8.82 -1.42
N LEU A 97 0.51 -9.77 -0.55
CA LEU A 97 0.27 -9.54 0.87
C LEU A 97 1.47 -10.08 1.65
N GLY A 98 1.93 -9.34 2.66
CA GLY A 98 3.05 -9.76 3.50
C GLY A 98 3.04 -9.08 4.87
N PRO A 99 3.93 -9.52 5.78
CA PRO A 99 4.12 -8.83 7.04
C PRO A 99 4.68 -7.42 6.80
N VAL A 100 4.44 -6.55 7.77
CA VAL A 100 5.07 -5.24 7.86
C VAL A 100 6.50 -5.40 8.36
N ASP A 101 7.44 -4.72 7.70
CA ASP A 101 8.85 -4.76 8.08
C ASP A 101 9.12 -3.77 9.22
N ASP A 102 10.10 -4.09 10.07
CA ASP A 102 10.47 -3.28 11.23
C ASP A 102 11.01 -1.88 10.89
N THR A 103 11.32 -1.62 9.62
CA THR A 103 11.81 -0.34 9.12
C THR A 103 10.70 0.59 8.64
N GLU A 104 9.44 0.14 8.61
CA GLU A 104 8.31 0.92 8.07
C GLU A 104 7.80 1.95 9.10
N ALA A 105 8.49 3.09 9.14
CA ALA A 105 8.33 4.15 10.14
C ALA A 105 6.91 4.77 10.23
N LEU A 106 6.14 4.79 9.15
CA LEU A 106 4.79 5.36 9.14
C LEU A 106 3.83 4.51 9.99
N ALA A 107 3.80 3.20 9.75
CA ALA A 107 2.97 2.28 10.53
C ALA A 107 3.37 2.32 12.03
N ARG A 108 4.68 2.38 12.31
CA ARG A 108 5.22 2.49 13.67
C ARG A 108 4.81 3.78 14.38
N ARG A 109 4.84 4.92 13.69
CA ARG A 109 4.49 6.22 14.26
C ARG A 109 3.01 6.34 14.60
N LEU A 110 2.15 5.56 13.94
CA LEU A 110 0.70 5.69 14.06
C LEU A 110 0.08 4.76 15.11
N LEU A 111 0.87 3.88 15.73
CA LEU A 111 0.38 2.86 16.64
C LEU A 111 1.09 2.94 18.00
N GLU A 112 0.38 3.45 19.01
CA GLU A 112 0.88 3.50 20.40
C GLU A 112 1.21 2.09 20.95
N ARG A 113 0.54 1.05 20.46
CA ARG A 113 0.75 -0.36 20.83
C ARG A 113 1.34 -1.19 19.70
N TRP A 114 2.44 -0.72 19.12
CA TRP A 114 3.11 -1.40 18.00
C TRP A 114 3.30 -2.91 18.20
N SER A 115 3.74 -3.35 19.38
CA SER A 115 3.99 -4.77 19.68
C SER A 115 2.76 -5.67 19.56
N ASP A 116 1.56 -5.13 19.78
CA ASP A 116 0.29 -5.88 19.69
C ASP A 116 -0.38 -5.74 18.32
N THR A 117 -0.10 -4.64 17.62
CA THR A 117 -0.78 -4.31 16.36
C THR A 117 0.01 -4.74 15.13
N ALA A 118 1.35 -4.76 15.21
CA ALA A 118 2.22 -5.08 14.07
C ALA A 118 1.96 -6.47 13.49
N SER A 119 1.66 -7.47 14.34
CA SER A 119 1.35 -8.84 13.92
C SER A 119 0.05 -8.98 13.13
N ARG A 120 -0.85 -7.98 13.24
CA ARG A 120 -2.13 -7.92 12.53
C ARG A 120 -2.11 -6.95 11.35
N LEU A 121 -1.01 -6.20 11.17
CA LEU A 121 -0.86 -5.37 9.99
C LEU A 121 -0.45 -6.23 8.80
N VAL A 122 -1.22 -6.09 7.72
CA VAL A 122 -0.93 -6.67 6.42
C VAL A 122 -0.42 -5.56 5.51
N ARG A 123 0.80 -5.73 5.01
CA ARG A 123 1.35 -4.90 3.95
C ARG A 123 0.79 -5.36 2.61
N VAL A 124 0.33 -4.41 1.81
CA VAL A 124 -0.14 -4.57 0.43
C VAL A 124 0.83 -3.82 -0.48
N MET A 125 1.46 -4.54 -1.40
CA MET A 125 2.43 -3.96 -2.31
C MET A 125 2.32 -4.62 -3.69
N PRO A 126 2.35 -3.85 -4.80
CA PRO A 126 2.45 -4.39 -6.14
C PRO A 126 3.66 -5.30 -6.29
N ASN A 127 3.48 -6.46 -6.92
CA ASN A 127 4.53 -7.47 -7.03
C ASN A 127 5.74 -6.97 -7.82
N ASP A 128 5.50 -6.25 -8.92
CA ASP A 128 6.58 -5.65 -9.71
C ASP A 128 7.30 -4.54 -8.96
N TYR A 129 6.55 -3.74 -8.18
CA TYR A 129 7.16 -2.71 -7.35
C TYR A 129 8.06 -3.33 -6.27
N ARG A 130 7.60 -4.40 -5.62
CA ARG A 130 8.39 -5.17 -4.66
C ARG A 130 9.67 -5.73 -5.28
N ARG A 131 9.58 -6.37 -6.45
CA ARG A 131 10.76 -6.90 -7.17
C ARG A 131 11.78 -5.81 -7.48
N MET A 132 11.30 -4.63 -7.89
CA MET A 132 12.16 -3.48 -8.15
C MET A 132 12.88 -2.99 -6.88
N LEU A 133 12.15 -2.84 -5.77
CA LEU A 133 12.74 -2.43 -4.48
C LEU A 133 13.78 -3.45 -3.98
N GLU A 134 13.48 -4.74 -4.09
CA GLU A 134 14.42 -5.80 -3.72
C GLU A 134 15.68 -5.77 -4.59
N ALA A 135 15.54 -5.55 -5.90
CA ALA A 135 16.67 -5.41 -6.81
C ALA A 135 17.53 -4.18 -6.48
N GLN A 136 16.91 -3.03 -6.23
CA GLN A 136 17.61 -1.81 -5.81
C GLN A 136 18.38 -2.04 -4.50
N ALA A 137 17.76 -2.68 -3.50
CA ALA A 137 18.42 -3.01 -2.24
C ALA A 137 19.63 -3.92 -2.43
N ARG A 138 19.53 -4.95 -3.30
CA ARG A 138 20.68 -5.81 -3.65
C ARG A 138 21.82 -5.03 -4.30
N MET A 139 21.51 -4.09 -5.19
CA MET A 139 22.53 -3.28 -5.87
C MET A 139 23.21 -2.29 -4.91
N GLN A 140 22.45 -1.64 -4.03
CA GLN A 140 23.02 -0.76 -2.99
C GLN A 140 23.91 -1.55 -2.02
N ALA A 141 23.53 -2.77 -1.66
CA ALA A 141 24.35 -3.63 -0.81
C ALA A 141 25.70 -4.02 -1.47
N ARG A 142 25.82 -3.89 -2.80
CA ARG A 142 27.08 -4.06 -3.55
C ARG A 142 27.92 -2.78 -3.61
N GLY A 143 27.49 -1.71 -2.93
CA GLY A 143 28.22 -0.44 -2.85
C GLY A 143 27.85 0.57 -3.95
N MET A 144 26.84 0.30 -4.77
CA MET A 144 26.35 1.26 -5.75
C MET A 144 25.67 2.45 -5.06
N SER A 145 25.82 3.65 -5.62
CA SER A 145 25.00 4.79 -5.22
C SER A 145 23.52 4.52 -5.49
N ARG A 146 22.64 5.33 -4.90
CA ARG A 146 21.20 5.16 -5.09
C ARG A 146 20.80 5.24 -6.57
N GLU A 147 21.30 6.24 -7.30
CA GLU A 147 20.97 6.45 -8.71
C GLU A 147 21.48 5.30 -9.60
N GLU A 148 22.69 4.83 -9.35
CA GLU A 148 23.26 3.67 -10.05
C GLU A 148 22.46 2.39 -9.75
N ALA A 149 22.08 2.18 -8.50
CA ALA A 149 21.26 1.03 -8.09
C ALA A 149 19.86 1.07 -8.71
N GLU A 150 19.26 2.26 -8.83
CA GLU A 150 17.97 2.46 -9.50
C GLU A 150 18.07 2.07 -10.99
N MET A 151 19.10 2.55 -11.70
CA MET A 151 19.33 2.21 -13.10
C MET A 151 19.63 0.73 -13.30
N ALA A 152 20.54 0.16 -12.52
CA ALA A 152 20.92 -1.25 -12.63
C ALA A 152 19.75 -2.20 -12.33
N ALA A 153 18.93 -1.87 -11.32
CA ALA A 153 17.73 -2.63 -11.00
C ALA A 153 16.67 -2.54 -12.12
N PHE A 154 16.55 -1.39 -12.78
CA PHE A 154 15.67 -1.24 -13.94
C PHE A 154 16.13 -2.11 -15.11
N GLU A 155 17.42 -2.08 -15.45
CA GLU A 155 17.99 -2.90 -16.53
C GLU A 155 17.84 -4.39 -16.26
N GLU A 156 18.07 -4.84 -15.03
CA GLU A 156 17.86 -6.24 -14.60
C GLU A 156 16.40 -6.65 -14.80
N ASN A 157 15.45 -5.87 -14.27
CA ASN A 157 14.02 -6.19 -14.34
C ASN A 157 13.45 -6.06 -15.75
N ALA A 158 13.97 -5.15 -16.58
CA ALA A 158 13.55 -4.99 -17.98
C ALA A 158 13.93 -6.19 -18.86
N ARG A 159 14.98 -6.93 -18.49
CA ARG A 159 15.44 -8.14 -19.17
C ARG A 159 14.76 -9.42 -18.67
N ASP A 160 13.99 -9.34 -17.60
CA ASP A 160 13.30 -10.49 -17.02
C ASP A 160 12.06 -10.85 -17.86
N GLU A 161 12.08 -12.02 -18.49
CA GLU A 161 11.10 -12.51 -19.47
C GLU A 161 9.66 -12.58 -18.91
N ALA A 162 9.49 -12.58 -17.59
CA ALA A 162 8.21 -12.55 -16.90
C ALA A 162 7.33 -11.33 -17.24
N ARG A 163 7.89 -10.26 -17.83
CA ARG A 163 7.14 -9.08 -18.30
C ARG A 163 6.48 -9.24 -19.66
N VAL A 164 6.91 -10.21 -20.47
CA VAL A 164 6.47 -10.37 -21.87
C VAL A 164 5.16 -11.18 -21.99
N GLY A 165 4.76 -11.90 -20.92
CA GLY A 165 3.64 -12.85 -20.92
C GLY A 165 2.32 -12.35 -20.32
N GLY A 166 2.11 -11.04 -20.20
CA GLY A 166 0.92 -10.47 -19.56
C GLY A 166 0.08 -9.60 -20.51
N ASN A 167 -0.47 -10.20 -21.56
CA ASN A 167 -1.58 -9.64 -22.35
C ASN A 167 -2.76 -10.59 -22.29
#